data_AF-A0A7C8IN91-F1
#
_entry.id   AF-A0A7C8IN91-F1
#
_cell.length_a   1.000
_cell.length_b   1.000
_cell.length_c   1.000
_cell.angle_alpha   90.00
_cell.angle_beta   90.00
_cell.angle_gamma   90.00
#
_symmetry.space_group_name_H-M   'P 1'
#
loop_
_entity.id
_entity.type
_entity.pdbx_description
1 polymer ?
#
loop_
_entity_poly.entity_id
_entity_poly.type
_entity_poly.pdbx_seq_one_letter_code
_entity_poly.pdbx_strand_id
1 'polypeptide(L)'
;MARNSTSLHHHESQETLVSLVELDPSPIDSSDKEFSEWPEDLLESSSSTIRPPSRSTTSSLGLGSSGRGPIFYLTRIQRYSSYTFTFFAGLHFTNTSLIPLVYRSVPYSEPFLLMTRELYQTRLTEPLLVGLPVLAHVVSGLSIRLLRRNQNKKRYHGDASPGFWASKSSLSSSSHSHTSSRIWPVVSNIAASGYVYTVLLASHVAMNRVLPLIVDGDSSNIGLEYVSHGFARHAPSAYIAYILLLSVSAGHMVWGMARWLDLAPPANWKKITFDKPTRSRRRRAWWGVNATAVSLAALWAAGGLGVVARAGPAHGWLATVYNGIYEFAGQ
;
A
#
# COMPACT_ATOMS: atom_id res chain seq x y z
N MET A 1 23.50 37.01 -64.61
CA MET A 1 23.60 35.54 -64.58
C MET A 1 24.83 35.15 -63.78
N ALA A 2 24.65 34.62 -62.57
CA ALA A 2 25.66 33.84 -61.85
C ALA A 2 24.92 32.92 -60.88
N ARG A 3 25.11 31.61 -61.06
CA ARG A 3 24.53 30.54 -60.22
C ARG A 3 25.49 30.29 -59.06
N ASN A 4 25.01 30.40 -57.82
CA ASN A 4 25.69 29.81 -56.66
C ASN A 4 24.95 28.55 -56.26
N SER A 5 25.56 27.41 -56.55
CA SER A 5 25.18 26.09 -56.10
C SER A 5 25.61 25.90 -54.65
N THR A 6 24.66 25.96 -53.72
CA THR A 6 24.82 25.52 -52.34
C THR A 6 24.83 23.99 -52.30
N SER A 7 26.00 23.42 -52.05
CA SER A 7 26.17 22.00 -51.71
C SER A 7 25.61 21.77 -50.30
N LEU A 8 24.54 20.98 -50.18
CA LEU A 8 24.09 20.40 -48.92
C LEU A 8 24.88 19.11 -48.69
N HIS A 9 25.82 19.12 -47.75
CA HIS A 9 26.46 17.89 -47.28
C HIS A 9 25.44 17.06 -46.48
N HIS A 10 24.94 16.00 -47.09
CA HIS A 10 24.18 14.94 -46.43
C HIS A 10 25.18 14.12 -45.58
N HIS A 11 25.15 14.28 -44.26
CA HIS A 11 25.88 13.43 -43.32
C HIS A 11 24.89 12.44 -42.70
N GLU A 12 24.43 11.49 -43.52
CA GLU A 12 23.55 10.41 -43.09
C GLU A 12 24.35 9.24 -42.48
N SER A 13 23.91 8.83 -41.29
CA SER A 13 23.87 7.43 -40.82
C SER A 13 25.17 6.63 -40.67
N GLN A 14 26.18 7.15 -39.97
CA GLN A 14 27.17 6.26 -39.34
C GLN A 14 27.02 6.15 -37.82
N GLU A 15 26.43 7.14 -37.14
CA GLU A 15 26.19 7.05 -35.70
C GLU A 15 24.99 6.15 -35.33
N THR A 16 24.07 5.91 -36.27
CA THR A 16 22.89 5.06 -36.05
C THR A 16 23.22 3.56 -36.06
N LEU A 17 24.28 3.15 -36.77
CA LEU A 17 24.69 1.74 -36.87
C LEU A 17 25.52 1.27 -35.66
N VAL A 18 26.18 2.20 -34.96
CA VAL A 18 27.05 1.88 -33.82
C VAL A 18 26.28 1.75 -32.49
N SER A 19 24.98 2.08 -32.49
CA SER A 19 24.12 2.05 -31.29
C SER A 19 22.88 1.14 -31.43
N LEU A 20 22.93 0.14 -32.31
CA LEU A 20 22.04 -1.03 -32.22
C LEU A 20 22.85 -2.21 -31.70
N VAL A 21 22.74 -2.49 -30.41
CA VAL A 21 22.96 -3.86 -29.94
C VAL A 21 21.71 -4.63 -30.33
N GLU A 22 21.80 -5.32 -31.47
CA GLU A 22 20.84 -6.34 -31.86
C GLU A 22 20.86 -7.43 -30.78
N LEU A 23 19.82 -7.45 -29.96
CA LEU A 23 19.58 -8.56 -29.05
C LEU A 23 18.98 -9.68 -29.91
N ASP A 24 19.72 -10.77 -30.07
CA ASP A 24 19.16 -11.99 -30.64
C ASP A 24 17.83 -12.28 -29.94
N PRO A 25 16.72 -12.47 -30.69
CA PRO A 25 15.46 -12.85 -30.08
C PRO A 25 15.69 -14.17 -29.35
N SER A 26 15.75 -14.12 -28.01
CA SER A 26 15.81 -15.32 -27.22
C SER A 26 14.54 -16.12 -27.56
N PRO A 27 14.64 -17.43 -27.86
CA PRO A 27 13.48 -18.24 -28.18
C PRO A 27 12.42 -18.02 -27.09
N ILE A 28 11.27 -17.48 -27.49
CA ILE A 28 10.07 -17.62 -26.69
C ILE A 28 9.80 -19.12 -26.74
N ASP A 29 9.88 -19.80 -25.60
CA ASP A 29 9.22 -21.09 -25.44
C ASP A 29 7.73 -20.81 -25.68
N SER A 30 7.30 -21.03 -26.91
CA SER A 30 5.91 -21.06 -27.31
C SER A 30 5.29 -22.29 -26.66
N SER A 31 5.00 -22.17 -25.36
CA SER A 31 3.90 -22.94 -24.81
C SER A 31 2.63 -22.32 -25.38
N ASP A 32 2.15 -22.94 -26.45
CA ASP A 32 0.86 -22.66 -27.07
C ASP A 32 -0.25 -22.79 -26.01
N LYS A 33 -0.55 -21.70 -25.31
CA LYS A 33 -1.83 -21.46 -24.65
C LYS A 33 -2.23 -20.01 -24.86
N GLU A 34 -2.73 -19.85 -26.08
CA GLU A 34 -3.71 -18.88 -26.53
C GLU A 34 -4.70 -18.46 -25.43
N PHE A 35 -5.03 -17.17 -25.44
CA PHE A 35 -6.05 -16.56 -24.62
C PHE A 35 -7.42 -17.26 -24.81
N SER A 36 -7.91 -17.98 -23.80
CA SER A 36 -9.31 -17.91 -23.37
C SER A 36 -9.59 -18.71 -22.10
N GLU A 37 -10.41 -18.07 -21.26
CA GLU A 37 -11.38 -18.66 -20.32
C GLU A 37 -10.88 -19.35 -19.03
N TRP A 38 -11.23 -18.71 -17.90
CA TRP A 38 -11.54 -19.39 -16.64
C TRP A 38 -12.93 -20.03 -16.79
N PRO A 39 -13.25 -21.21 -16.20
CA PRO A 39 -13.29 -21.37 -14.74
C PRO A 39 -12.89 -22.74 -14.15
N GLU A 40 -12.60 -22.68 -12.83
CA GLU A 40 -12.82 -23.66 -11.73
C GLU A 40 -12.61 -25.18 -11.95
N ASP A 41 -11.70 -25.73 -11.14
CA ASP A 41 -11.72 -27.04 -10.45
C ASP A 41 -12.23 -28.30 -11.18
N LEU A 42 -11.34 -29.31 -11.31
CA LEU A 42 -11.52 -30.70 -10.82
C LEU A 42 -10.33 -31.62 -11.21
N LEU A 43 -9.68 -32.16 -10.17
CA LEU A 43 -9.11 -33.50 -9.95
C LEU A 43 -8.38 -34.31 -11.05
N GLU A 44 -7.16 -34.70 -10.67
CA GLU A 44 -6.52 -36.03 -10.74
C GLU A 44 -5.99 -36.64 -12.06
N SER A 45 -4.67 -36.91 -11.98
CA SER A 45 -3.95 -38.09 -12.46
C SER A 45 -3.80 -38.30 -13.97
N SER A 46 -2.56 -38.13 -14.45
CA SER A 46 -1.76 -39.26 -14.95
C SER A 46 -0.35 -38.85 -15.43
N SER A 47 0.63 -39.55 -14.86
CA SER A 47 1.98 -39.92 -15.34
C SER A 47 2.38 -39.55 -16.79
N SER A 48 3.55 -38.93 -16.99
CA SER A 48 4.80 -39.66 -17.29
C SER A 48 5.97 -38.76 -17.74
N THR A 49 7.15 -39.19 -17.28
CA THR A 49 8.55 -38.78 -17.45
C THR A 49 9.02 -38.38 -18.86
N ILE A 50 9.91 -37.37 -18.97
CA ILE A 50 11.24 -37.39 -19.66
C ILE A 50 12.08 -36.19 -19.17
N ARG A 51 13.28 -36.46 -18.66
CA ARG A 51 14.30 -35.49 -18.19
C ARG A 51 15.33 -35.18 -19.29
N PRO A 52 15.85 -33.94 -19.36
CA PRO A 52 17.25 -33.68 -19.71
C PRO A 52 17.99 -32.91 -18.59
N PRO A 53 19.34 -32.80 -18.66
CA PRO A 53 20.20 -32.71 -17.48
C PRO A 53 20.34 -31.29 -16.92
N SER A 54 20.66 -31.29 -15.62
CA SER A 54 20.97 -30.19 -14.74
C SER A 54 21.99 -29.18 -15.29
N ARG A 55 21.59 -27.89 -15.34
CA ARG A 55 22.49 -26.78 -15.07
C ARG A 55 22.11 -26.15 -13.72
N SER A 56 23.00 -26.36 -12.76
CA SER A 56 22.95 -25.86 -11.40
C SER A 56 23.08 -24.33 -11.38
N THR A 57 21.96 -23.65 -11.13
CA THR A 57 21.95 -22.32 -10.51
C THR A 57 21.16 -22.41 -9.23
N THR A 58 21.85 -22.22 -8.12
CA THR A 58 21.33 -22.18 -6.75
C THR A 58 20.30 -21.06 -6.61
N SER A 59 19.03 -21.41 -6.81
CA SER A 59 17.88 -20.58 -6.44
C SER A 59 17.21 -21.24 -5.25
N SER A 60 17.29 -20.58 -4.11
CA SER A 60 16.70 -20.96 -2.84
C SER A 60 15.20 -21.27 -2.97
N LEU A 61 14.79 -22.36 -2.30
CA LEU A 61 13.40 -22.79 -2.04
C LEU A 61 12.58 -23.15 -3.29
N GLY A 62 12.54 -24.45 -3.60
CA GLY A 62 11.82 -25.04 -4.71
C GLY A 62 10.30 -24.87 -4.66
N LEU A 63 9.78 -23.82 -5.32
CA LEU A 63 8.40 -23.70 -5.81
C LEU A 63 8.35 -23.78 -7.35
N GLY A 64 9.23 -24.59 -7.96
CA GLY A 64 9.25 -24.82 -9.41
C GLY A 64 8.30 -25.94 -9.82
N SER A 65 7.11 -25.60 -10.33
CA SER A 65 6.37 -26.37 -11.36
C SER A 65 5.05 -25.72 -11.80
N SER A 66 4.48 -24.80 -11.01
CA SER A 66 3.39 -23.91 -11.45
C SER A 66 3.97 -22.52 -11.68
N GLY A 67 3.56 -21.78 -12.71
CA GLY A 67 4.02 -20.41 -13.02
C GLY A 67 3.76 -19.34 -11.94
N ARG A 68 3.58 -19.74 -10.68
CA ARG A 68 3.28 -18.93 -9.50
C ARG A 68 4.58 -18.59 -8.76
N GLY A 69 5.23 -17.50 -9.14
CA GLY A 69 6.41 -16.98 -8.45
C GLY A 69 6.11 -16.27 -7.12
N PRO A 70 7.13 -15.83 -6.36
CA PRO A 70 6.95 -15.15 -5.07
C PRO A 70 6.04 -13.92 -5.13
N ILE A 71 6.08 -13.16 -6.23
CA ILE A 71 5.21 -11.98 -6.43
C ILE A 71 3.73 -12.38 -6.44
N PHE A 72 3.38 -13.55 -6.97
CA PHE A 72 2.01 -14.04 -7.02
C PHE A 72 1.44 -14.26 -5.62
N TYR A 73 2.17 -15.00 -4.78
CA TYR A 73 1.75 -15.28 -3.40
C TYR A 73 1.73 -14.01 -2.55
N LEU A 74 2.77 -13.17 -2.64
CA LEU A 74 2.80 -11.91 -1.91
C LEU A 74 1.65 -10.98 -2.31
N THR A 75 1.30 -10.93 -3.60
CA THR A 75 0.16 -10.13 -4.06
C THR A 75 -1.14 -10.66 -3.46
N ARG A 76 -1.33 -11.99 -3.37
CA ARG A 76 -2.50 -12.61 -2.73
C ARG A 76 -2.54 -12.35 -1.23
N ILE A 77 -1.41 -12.42 -0.53
CA ILE A 77 -1.33 -12.11 0.90
C ILE A 77 -1.71 -10.64 1.14
N GLN A 78 -1.13 -9.71 0.37
CA GLN A 78 -1.45 -8.29 0.44
C GLN A 78 -2.95 -8.04 0.20
N ARG A 79 -3.49 -8.73 -0.82
CA ARG A 79 -4.87 -8.68 -1.26
C ARG A 79 -5.81 -9.17 -0.14
N TYR A 80 -5.72 -10.43 0.26
CA TYR A 80 -6.69 -11.05 1.17
C TYR A 80 -6.54 -10.67 2.64
N SER A 81 -5.36 -10.23 3.09
CA SER A 81 -5.22 -9.65 4.44
C SER A 81 -6.09 -8.42 4.66
N SER A 82 -6.51 -7.72 3.58
CA SER A 82 -7.35 -6.54 3.72
C SER A 82 -8.76 -6.78 4.22
N TYR A 83 -9.29 -8.00 4.07
CA TYR A 83 -10.65 -8.31 4.50
C TYR A 83 -10.84 -8.23 6.01
N THR A 84 -9.89 -8.77 6.78
CA THR A 84 -10.03 -8.85 8.24
C THR A 84 -9.96 -7.45 8.86
N PHE A 85 -8.99 -6.63 8.46
CA PHE A 85 -8.89 -5.27 9.01
C PHE A 85 -9.92 -4.31 8.42
N THR A 86 -10.52 -4.61 7.25
CA THR A 86 -11.69 -3.85 6.76
C THR A 86 -12.92 -4.11 7.63
N PHE A 87 -13.14 -5.36 8.04
CA PHE A 87 -14.20 -5.69 9.00
C PHE A 87 -13.97 -4.95 10.34
N PHE A 88 -12.75 -5.01 10.88
CA PHE A 88 -12.37 -4.26 12.07
C PHE A 88 -12.57 -2.75 11.89
N ALA A 89 -12.15 -2.17 10.75
CA ALA A 89 -12.33 -0.76 10.46
C ALA A 89 -13.83 -0.36 10.45
N GLY A 90 -14.71 -1.24 9.99
CA GLY A 90 -16.17 -1.03 10.05
C GLY A 90 -16.70 -0.98 11.49
N LEU A 91 -16.28 -1.93 12.34
CA LEU A 91 -16.62 -1.91 13.78
C LEU A 91 -16.06 -0.66 14.46
N HIS A 92 -14.81 -0.31 14.17
CA HIS A 92 -14.14 0.85 14.74
C HIS A 92 -14.82 2.15 14.31
N PHE A 93 -15.12 2.33 13.01
CA PHE A 93 -15.89 3.46 12.50
C PHE A 93 -17.26 3.59 13.16
N THR A 94 -17.97 2.46 13.32
CA THR A 94 -19.31 2.44 13.91
C THR A 94 -19.27 2.94 15.36
N ASN A 95 -18.35 2.43 16.17
CA ASN A 95 -18.31 2.75 17.61
C ASN A 95 -17.62 4.07 17.94
N THR A 96 -16.64 4.50 17.13
CA THR A 96 -15.88 5.73 17.40
C THR A 96 -16.39 6.95 16.65
N SER A 97 -17.33 6.75 15.72
CA SER A 97 -17.90 7.87 14.95
C SER A 97 -19.42 7.77 14.79
N LEU A 98 -19.94 6.69 14.19
CA LEU A 98 -21.36 6.64 13.84
C LEU A 98 -22.28 6.69 15.07
N ILE A 99 -22.02 5.85 16.07
CA ILE A 99 -22.80 5.80 17.33
C ILE A 99 -22.67 7.14 18.09
N PRO A 100 -21.46 7.68 18.34
CA PRO A 100 -21.31 9.02 18.89
C PRO A 100 -22.06 10.10 18.11
N LEU A 101 -22.07 10.05 16.78
CA LEU A 101 -22.78 11.01 15.95
C LEU A 101 -24.31 10.91 16.11
N VAL A 102 -24.85 9.69 16.23
CA VAL A 102 -26.29 9.43 16.43
C VAL A 102 -26.74 9.90 17.80
N TYR A 103 -26.06 9.49 18.87
CA TYR A 103 -26.45 9.84 20.24
C TYR A 103 -25.99 11.24 20.67
N ARG A 104 -25.04 11.84 19.92
CA ARG A 104 -24.42 13.14 20.23
C ARG A 104 -23.85 13.23 21.64
N SER A 105 -23.40 12.09 22.19
CA SER A 105 -22.93 12.00 23.57
C SER A 105 -21.93 10.85 23.72
N VAL A 106 -20.81 11.15 24.38
CA VAL A 106 -19.78 10.17 24.72
C VAL A 106 -20.27 9.19 25.80
N PRO A 107 -20.81 9.62 26.95
CA PRO A 107 -21.31 8.69 27.98
C PRO A 107 -22.36 7.71 27.48
N TYR A 108 -23.26 8.12 26.59
CA TYR A 108 -24.26 7.21 26.01
C TYR A 108 -23.67 6.24 24.97
N SER A 109 -22.52 6.57 24.39
CA SER A 109 -21.87 5.75 23.34
C SER A 109 -20.87 4.74 23.89
N GLU A 110 -20.30 5.00 25.07
CA GLU A 110 -19.32 4.12 25.73
C GLU A 110 -19.75 2.66 25.85
N PRO A 111 -20.98 2.34 26.31
CA PRO A 111 -21.39 0.94 26.46
C PRO A 111 -21.34 0.14 25.15
N PHE A 112 -21.61 0.79 24.00
CA PHE A 112 -21.54 0.14 22.69
C PHE A 112 -20.09 -0.20 22.32
N LEU A 113 -19.16 0.73 22.60
CA LEU A 113 -17.74 0.50 22.39
C LEU A 113 -17.28 -0.69 23.24
N LEU A 114 -17.62 -0.72 24.53
CA LEU A 114 -17.31 -1.84 25.43
C LEU A 114 -17.88 -3.17 24.93
N MET A 115 -19.13 -3.19 24.48
CA MET A 115 -19.75 -4.39 23.91
C MET A 115 -18.99 -4.91 22.68
N THR A 116 -18.59 -4.03 21.76
CA THR A 116 -17.81 -4.48 20.59
C THR A 116 -16.39 -4.93 20.90
N ARG A 117 -15.79 -4.49 22.00
CA ARG A 117 -14.44 -4.93 22.40
C ARG A 117 -14.41 -6.42 22.71
N GLU A 118 -15.49 -6.99 23.23
CA GLU A 118 -15.62 -8.44 23.42
C GLU A 118 -15.52 -9.22 22.09
N LEU A 119 -15.88 -8.60 20.96
CA LEU A 119 -15.86 -9.27 19.65
C LEU A 119 -14.46 -9.34 19.02
N TYR A 120 -13.60 -8.35 19.26
CA TYR A 120 -12.29 -8.26 18.58
C TYR A 120 -11.08 -8.14 19.52
N GLN A 121 -11.25 -7.69 20.76
CA GLN A 121 -10.15 -7.39 21.69
C GLN A 121 -9.89 -8.51 22.71
N THR A 122 -9.96 -9.77 22.26
CA THR A 122 -9.51 -10.94 23.05
C THR A 122 -8.03 -11.22 22.79
N ARG A 123 -7.40 -12.03 23.66
CA ARG A 123 -5.99 -12.43 23.53
C ARG A 123 -5.63 -13.04 22.17
N LEU A 124 -6.59 -13.69 21.50
CA LEU A 124 -6.38 -14.34 20.21
C LEU A 124 -6.95 -13.52 19.05
N THR A 125 -8.14 -12.95 19.21
CA THR A 125 -8.83 -12.28 18.10
C THR A 125 -8.12 -11.00 17.67
N GLU A 126 -7.52 -10.24 18.60
CA GLU A 126 -6.88 -8.97 18.25
C GLU A 126 -5.63 -9.18 17.36
N PRO A 127 -4.68 -10.07 17.71
CA PRO A 127 -3.58 -10.41 16.82
C PRO A 127 -4.04 -11.00 15.49
N LEU A 128 -5.06 -11.87 15.48
CA LEU A 128 -5.50 -12.57 14.27
C LEU A 128 -6.31 -11.70 13.31
N LEU A 129 -7.15 -10.79 13.84
CA LEU A 129 -8.03 -9.95 13.02
C LEU A 129 -7.33 -8.66 12.57
N VAL A 130 -6.48 -8.10 13.43
CA VAL A 130 -5.89 -6.77 13.21
C VAL A 130 -4.38 -6.86 13.04
N GLY A 131 -3.66 -7.39 14.04
CA GLY A 131 -2.19 -7.33 14.08
C GLY A 131 -1.50 -8.03 12.90
N LEU A 132 -1.70 -9.34 12.78
CA LEU A 132 -1.09 -10.16 11.73
C LEU A 132 -1.54 -9.75 10.33
N PRO A 133 -2.83 -9.47 10.06
CA PRO A 133 -3.25 -9.06 8.73
C PRO A 133 -2.70 -7.69 8.31
N VAL A 134 -2.67 -6.71 9.21
CA VAL A 134 -2.04 -5.41 8.92
C VAL A 134 -0.55 -5.58 8.64
N LEU A 135 0.16 -6.36 9.47
CA LEU A 135 1.57 -6.65 9.25
C LEU A 135 1.80 -7.36 7.90
N ALA A 136 1.01 -8.38 7.61
CA ALA A 136 1.07 -9.13 6.36
C ALA A 136 0.82 -8.22 5.15
N HIS A 137 -0.14 -7.30 5.24
CA HIS A 137 -0.44 -6.34 4.18
C HIS A 137 0.73 -5.40 3.90
N VAL A 138 1.31 -4.81 4.95
CA VAL A 138 2.41 -3.85 4.81
C VAL A 138 3.69 -4.54 4.32
N VAL A 139 4.05 -5.66 4.95
CA VAL A 139 5.27 -6.42 4.62
C VAL A 139 5.19 -6.96 3.19
N SER A 140 4.07 -7.59 2.80
CA SER A 140 3.92 -8.10 1.43
C SER A 140 4.00 -6.99 0.38
N GLY A 141 3.36 -5.84 0.64
CA GLY A 141 3.45 -4.67 -0.25
C GLY A 141 4.87 -4.13 -0.41
N LEU A 142 5.66 -4.12 0.67
CA LEU A 142 7.08 -3.73 0.63
C LEU A 142 7.91 -4.77 -0.13
N SER A 143 7.75 -6.05 0.18
CA SER A 143 8.46 -7.15 -0.46
C SER A 143 8.22 -7.21 -1.96
N ILE A 144 6.98 -7.00 -2.43
CA ILE A 144 6.67 -6.95 -3.88
C ILE A 144 7.48 -5.84 -4.56
N ARG A 145 7.61 -4.66 -3.95
CA ARG A 145 8.40 -3.56 -4.53
C ARG A 145 9.89 -3.88 -4.57
N LEU A 146 10.42 -4.48 -3.51
CA LEU A 146 11.82 -4.91 -3.46
C LEU A 146 12.12 -6.00 -4.51
N LEU A 147 11.22 -6.97 -4.67
CA LEU A 147 11.35 -8.00 -5.71
C LEU A 147 11.28 -7.42 -7.11
N ARG A 148 10.33 -6.50 -7.38
CA ARG A 148 10.24 -5.81 -8.68
C ARG A 148 11.48 -4.96 -8.96
N ARG A 149 12.03 -4.29 -7.95
CA ARG A 149 13.31 -3.56 -8.06
C ARG A 149 14.45 -4.52 -8.42
N ASN A 150 14.54 -5.66 -7.73
CA ASN A 150 15.59 -6.65 -8.00
C ASN A 150 15.45 -7.25 -9.41
N GLN A 151 14.23 -7.50 -9.87
CA GLN A 151 13.98 -7.92 -11.25
C GLN A 151 14.36 -6.85 -12.27
N ASN A 152 14.02 -5.58 -12.02
CA ASN A 152 14.41 -4.47 -12.89
C ASN A 152 15.93 -4.30 -12.95
N LYS A 153 16.63 -4.45 -11.82
CA LYS A 153 18.10 -4.44 -11.78
C LYS A 153 18.68 -5.54 -12.65
N LYS A 154 18.22 -6.78 -12.48
CA LYS A 154 18.70 -7.92 -13.29
C LYS A 154 18.45 -7.74 -14.79
N ARG A 155 17.28 -7.19 -15.16
CA ARG A 155 16.89 -7.00 -16.58
C ARG A 155 17.63 -5.86 -17.26
N TYR A 156 17.82 -4.73 -16.58
CA TYR A 156 18.30 -3.50 -17.22
C TYR A 156 19.74 -3.12 -16.88
N HIS A 157 20.32 -3.68 -15.83
CA HIS A 157 21.68 -3.35 -15.39
C HIS A 157 22.64 -4.55 -15.41
N GLY A 158 22.15 -5.74 -15.78
CA GLY A 158 22.91 -6.98 -15.76
C GLY A 158 23.33 -7.41 -14.35
N ASP A 159 23.73 -8.68 -14.19
CA ASP A 159 24.55 -9.08 -13.05
C ASP A 159 25.96 -8.53 -13.31
N ALA A 160 26.20 -7.26 -12.96
CA ALA A 160 27.56 -6.78 -12.74
C ALA A 160 28.09 -7.49 -11.50
N SER A 161 28.47 -8.76 -11.66
CA SER A 161 29.27 -9.49 -10.71
C SER A 161 30.53 -8.64 -10.49
N PRO A 162 30.87 -8.23 -9.26
CA PRO A 162 32.18 -7.66 -8.97
C PRO A 162 33.17 -8.82 -9.00
N GLY A 163 33.37 -9.39 -10.20
CA GLY A 163 34.47 -10.29 -10.45
C GLY A 163 35.75 -9.51 -10.21
N PHE A 164 36.61 -10.09 -9.38
CA PHE A 164 37.94 -9.65 -8.94
C PHE A 164 38.89 -9.15 -10.08
N TRP A 165 38.47 -9.19 -11.35
CA TRP A 165 39.20 -8.76 -12.54
C TRP A 165 38.56 -7.58 -13.31
N ALA A 166 37.53 -6.91 -12.78
CA ALA A 166 36.95 -5.70 -13.39
C ALA A 166 37.76 -4.41 -13.09
N SER A 167 39.00 -4.55 -12.64
CA SER A 167 39.94 -3.46 -12.38
C SER A 167 40.98 -3.43 -13.52
N LYS A 168 40.60 -2.94 -14.72
CA LYS A 168 41.54 -2.40 -15.72
C LYS A 168 40.95 -1.84 -17.02
N SER A 169 39.63 -1.83 -17.25
CA SER A 169 39.05 -1.21 -18.46
C SER A 169 38.29 0.09 -18.22
N SER A 170 38.46 0.75 -17.07
CA SER A 170 37.72 1.97 -16.71
C SER A 170 38.30 3.26 -17.31
N LEU A 171 38.85 3.22 -18.52
CA LEU A 171 39.43 4.41 -19.14
C LEU A 171 39.20 4.46 -20.66
N SER A 172 37.96 4.28 -21.11
CA SER A 172 37.50 4.86 -22.37
C SER A 172 35.98 4.74 -22.51
N SER A 173 35.38 5.76 -23.12
CA SER A 173 33.98 5.90 -23.55
C SER A 173 32.93 6.15 -22.44
N SER A 174 32.71 7.40 -22.03
CA SER A 174 31.92 8.45 -22.71
C SER A 174 30.41 8.15 -22.78
N SER A 175 29.70 8.76 -21.83
CA SER A 175 28.41 9.45 -21.98
C SER A 175 27.67 9.27 -23.31
N HIS A 176 26.54 8.56 -23.30
CA HIS A 176 25.19 9.01 -23.70
C HIS A 176 24.28 7.83 -24.06
N SER A 177 23.41 7.42 -23.13
CA SER A 177 22.07 6.95 -23.47
C SER A 177 21.08 7.38 -22.38
N HIS A 178 20.32 8.44 -22.67
CA HIS A 178 19.32 9.04 -21.79
C HIS A 178 18.02 8.22 -21.71
N THR A 179 18.10 6.89 -21.62
CA THR A 179 17.01 6.10 -21.07
C THR A 179 17.49 5.60 -19.72
N SER A 180 17.45 6.47 -18.72
CA SER A 180 17.63 6.06 -17.33
C SER A 180 16.57 5.00 -17.03
N SER A 181 16.95 3.73 -17.18
CA SER A 181 16.12 2.59 -16.84
C SER A 181 15.85 2.72 -15.34
N ARG A 182 14.60 3.06 -15.01
CA ARG A 182 14.26 3.40 -13.63
C ARG A 182 14.38 2.14 -12.78
N ILE A 183 15.49 2.03 -12.04
CA ILE A 183 15.78 0.93 -11.12
C ILE A 183 14.62 0.69 -10.15
N TRP A 184 13.98 1.79 -9.71
CA TRP A 184 12.86 1.75 -8.79
C TRP A 184 11.52 1.70 -9.53
N PRO A 185 10.60 0.81 -9.12
CA PRO A 185 9.23 0.85 -9.64
C PRO A 185 8.57 2.19 -9.29
N VAL A 186 7.69 2.67 -10.18
CA VAL A 186 6.95 3.91 -9.96
C VAL A 186 6.08 3.76 -8.69
N VAL A 187 6.22 4.70 -7.76
CA VAL A 187 5.39 4.78 -6.56
C VAL A 187 4.02 5.34 -6.97
N SER A 188 2.96 4.55 -6.76
CA SER A 188 1.59 5.02 -6.98
C SER A 188 1.11 5.87 -5.81
N ASN A 189 0.10 6.71 -6.02
CA ASN A 189 -0.49 7.50 -4.93
C ASN A 189 -1.07 6.61 -3.81
N ILE A 190 -1.56 5.41 -4.16
CA ILE A 190 -2.04 4.40 -3.20
C ILE A 190 -0.87 3.88 -2.35
N ALA A 191 0.30 3.65 -2.98
CA ALA A 191 1.51 3.25 -2.27
C ALA A 191 2.00 4.34 -1.31
N ALA A 192 2.08 5.57 -1.81
CA ALA A 192 2.54 6.72 -1.03
C ALA A 192 1.64 6.97 0.18
N SER A 193 0.32 7.01 -0.02
CA SER A 193 -0.64 7.13 1.08
C SER A 193 -0.57 5.95 2.05
N GLY A 194 -0.29 4.73 1.58
CA GLY A 194 -0.11 3.57 2.45
C GLY A 194 1.06 3.72 3.41
N TYR A 195 2.21 4.22 2.95
CA TYR A 195 3.36 4.46 3.83
C TYR A 195 3.09 5.52 4.89
N VAL A 196 2.45 6.63 4.48
CA VAL A 196 2.06 7.68 5.43
C VAL A 196 1.02 7.13 6.43
N TYR A 197 0.05 6.35 5.94
CA TYR A 197 -0.96 5.75 6.80
C TYR A 197 -0.35 4.78 7.80
N THR A 198 0.63 3.95 7.42
CA THR A 198 1.30 3.03 8.36
C THR A 198 1.90 3.77 9.54
N VAL A 199 2.57 4.91 9.31
CA VAL A 199 3.15 5.71 10.41
C VAL A 199 2.05 6.29 11.30
N LEU A 200 1.04 6.92 10.70
CA LEU A 200 -0.06 7.52 11.46
C LEU A 200 -0.85 6.47 12.25
N LEU A 201 -1.09 5.30 11.67
CA LEU A 201 -1.76 4.17 12.32
C LEU A 201 -0.90 3.61 13.46
N ALA A 202 0.41 3.48 13.27
CA ALA A 202 1.31 3.05 14.32
C ALA A 202 1.27 4.02 15.51
N SER A 203 1.31 5.34 15.27
CA SER A 203 1.15 6.35 16.31
C SER A 203 -0.23 6.26 17.00
N HIS A 204 -1.31 6.04 16.23
CA HIS A 204 -2.64 5.85 16.79
C HIS A 204 -2.74 4.62 17.71
N VAL A 205 -2.21 3.47 17.27
CA VAL A 205 -2.15 2.24 18.08
C VAL A 205 -1.23 2.41 19.28
N ALA A 206 -0.10 3.12 19.12
CA ALA A 206 0.80 3.39 20.23
C ALA A 206 0.10 4.15 21.35
N MET A 207 -0.61 5.23 21.03
CA MET A 207 -1.31 6.05 22.03
C MET A 207 -2.52 5.35 22.65
N ASN A 208 -3.32 4.62 21.86
CA ASN A 208 -4.61 4.09 22.34
C ASN A 208 -4.55 2.63 22.79
N ARG A 209 -3.43 1.92 22.58
CA ARG A 209 -3.31 0.50 22.94
C ARG A 209 -2.01 0.18 23.64
N VAL A 210 -0.87 0.53 23.05
CA VAL A 210 0.44 0.13 23.59
C VAL A 210 0.77 0.89 24.87
N LEU A 211 0.56 2.20 24.88
CA LEU A 211 0.86 3.05 26.02
C LEU A 211 0.04 2.68 27.27
N PRO A 212 -1.30 2.55 27.19
CA PRO A 212 -2.09 2.01 28.30
C PRO A 212 -1.62 0.63 28.77
N LEU A 213 -1.29 -0.27 27.84
CA LEU A 213 -0.80 -1.62 28.16
C LEU A 213 0.52 -1.57 28.97
N ILE A 214 1.40 -0.63 28.68
CA ILE A 214 2.67 -0.46 29.41
C ILE A 214 2.44 0.13 30.81
N VAL A 215 1.54 1.11 30.93
CA VAL A 215 1.33 1.85 32.19
C VAL A 215 0.42 1.09 33.15
N ASP A 216 -0.73 0.62 32.67
CA ASP A 216 -1.78 -0.01 33.50
C ASP A 216 -1.75 -1.54 33.43
N GLY A 217 -0.92 -2.13 32.56
CA GLY A 217 -0.87 -3.59 32.33
C GLY A 217 -2.04 -4.14 31.51
N ASP A 218 -3.04 -3.31 31.19
CA ASP A 218 -4.15 -3.63 30.31
C ASP A 218 -4.55 -2.40 29.45
N SER A 219 -5.66 -2.49 28.71
CA SER A 219 -6.24 -1.26 28.13
C SER A 219 -7.75 -1.22 28.36
N SER A 220 -8.23 -1.86 29.43
CA SER A 220 -9.67 -1.99 29.72
C SER A 220 -10.32 -0.63 29.92
N ASN A 221 -9.63 0.30 30.58
CA ASN A 221 -10.07 1.66 30.87
C ASN A 221 -10.03 2.64 29.68
N ILE A 222 -9.65 2.17 28.49
CA ILE A 222 -9.53 3.01 27.29
C ILE A 222 -10.84 3.04 26.51
N GLY A 223 -11.57 4.13 26.68
CA GLY A 223 -12.84 4.41 25.99
C GLY A 223 -12.81 5.67 25.14
N LEU A 224 -13.99 6.09 24.68
CA LEU A 224 -14.23 7.40 24.08
C LEU A 224 -13.89 8.55 25.04
N GLU A 225 -14.10 8.38 26.34
CA GLU A 225 -13.77 9.37 27.37
C GLU A 225 -12.26 9.59 27.45
N TYR A 226 -11.45 8.52 27.44
CA TYR A 226 -9.98 8.61 27.35
C TYR A 226 -9.55 9.42 26.12
N VAL A 227 -10.12 9.10 24.95
CA VAL A 227 -9.80 9.81 23.71
C VAL A 227 -10.20 11.28 23.78
N SER A 228 -11.38 11.60 24.32
CA SER A 228 -11.84 12.98 24.49
C SER A 228 -10.96 13.78 25.46
N HIS A 229 -10.51 13.14 26.53
CA HIS A 229 -9.58 13.73 27.49
C HIS A 229 -8.23 14.03 26.81
N GLY A 230 -7.72 13.13 25.97
CA GLY A 230 -6.52 13.36 25.16
C GLY A 230 -6.65 14.56 24.22
N PHE A 231 -7.80 14.73 23.56
CA PHE A 231 -8.06 15.92 22.73
C PHE A 231 -8.09 17.21 23.55
N ALA A 232 -8.68 17.19 24.75
CA ALA A 232 -8.73 18.34 25.63
C ALA A 232 -7.32 18.73 26.14
N ARG A 233 -6.47 17.74 26.47
CA ARG A 233 -5.12 17.97 27.00
C ARG A 233 -4.12 18.39 25.94
N HIS A 234 -4.19 17.81 24.74
CA HIS A 234 -3.18 17.99 23.69
C HIS A 234 -3.71 18.76 22.47
N ALA A 235 -4.63 19.69 22.67
CA ALA A 235 -4.99 20.65 21.62
C ALA A 235 -3.80 21.61 21.36
N PRO A 236 -3.41 21.89 20.10
CA PRO A 236 -4.02 21.48 18.83
C PRO A 236 -3.41 20.21 18.19
N SER A 237 -2.33 19.65 18.75
CA SER A 237 -1.59 18.55 18.12
C SER A 237 -2.44 17.28 17.91
N ALA A 238 -3.29 16.93 18.89
CA ALA A 238 -4.21 15.81 18.79
C ALA A 238 -5.19 15.98 17.61
N TYR A 239 -5.71 17.20 17.40
CA TYR A 239 -6.60 17.52 16.29
C TYR A 239 -5.91 17.35 14.94
N ILE A 240 -4.71 17.90 14.80
CA ILE A 240 -3.92 17.80 13.55
C ILE A 240 -3.59 16.34 13.25
N ALA A 241 -3.10 15.59 14.25
CA ALA A 241 -2.76 14.18 14.11
C ALA A 241 -3.99 13.36 13.67
N TYR A 242 -5.15 13.60 14.28
CA TYR A 242 -6.38 12.89 13.92
C TYR A 242 -6.89 13.26 12.52
N ILE A 243 -6.86 14.54 12.13
CA ILE A 243 -7.25 14.99 10.78
C ILE A 243 -6.35 14.34 9.72
N LEU A 244 -5.04 14.30 9.96
CA LEU A 244 -4.08 13.66 9.06
C LEU A 244 -4.35 12.15 8.95
N LEU A 245 -4.47 11.46 10.09
CA LEU A 245 -4.79 10.04 10.14
C LEU A 245 -6.07 9.75 9.36
N LEU A 246 -7.13 10.51 9.61
CA LEU A 246 -8.42 10.30 9.00
C LEU A 246 -8.42 10.54 7.49
N SER A 247 -7.82 11.64 7.04
CA SER A 247 -7.77 12.00 5.62
C SER A 247 -6.96 10.98 4.81
N VAL A 248 -5.78 10.60 5.32
CA VAL A 248 -4.90 9.65 4.64
C VAL A 248 -5.50 8.23 4.67
N SER A 249 -6.07 7.81 5.79
CA SER A 249 -6.68 6.47 5.93
C SER A 249 -7.91 6.32 5.03
N ALA A 250 -8.86 7.26 5.04
CA ALA A 250 -10.04 7.22 4.18
C ALA A 250 -9.65 7.21 2.69
N GLY A 251 -8.68 8.05 2.30
CA GLY A 251 -8.14 8.05 0.95
C GLY A 251 -7.51 6.71 0.57
N HIS A 252 -6.67 6.14 1.44
CA HIS A 252 -6.00 4.86 1.19
C HIS A 252 -7.00 3.71 1.07
N MET A 253 -7.97 3.61 1.99
CA MET A 253 -8.99 2.56 2.00
C MET A 253 -9.88 2.64 0.76
N VAL A 254 -10.40 3.81 0.43
CA VAL A 254 -11.32 3.97 -0.71
C VAL A 254 -10.61 3.77 -2.05
N TRP A 255 -9.40 4.32 -2.22
CA TRP A 255 -8.62 4.06 -3.44
C TRP A 255 -8.13 2.61 -3.53
N GLY A 256 -7.79 1.99 -2.41
CA GLY A 256 -7.47 0.56 -2.32
C GLY A 256 -8.64 -0.32 -2.74
N MET A 257 -9.84 -0.05 -2.23
CA MET A 257 -11.08 -0.75 -2.59
C MET A 257 -11.46 -0.52 -4.06
N ALA A 258 -11.35 0.72 -4.55
CA ALA A 258 -11.59 1.01 -5.97
C ALA A 258 -10.60 0.25 -6.87
N ARG A 259 -9.35 0.08 -6.43
CA ARG A 259 -8.36 -0.72 -7.16
C ARG A 259 -8.65 -2.22 -7.06
N TRP A 260 -9.22 -2.68 -5.95
CA TRP A 260 -9.65 -4.07 -5.75
C TRP A 260 -10.78 -4.49 -6.68
N LEU A 261 -11.77 -3.60 -6.85
CA LEU A 261 -12.96 -3.81 -7.66
C LEU A 261 -12.77 -3.43 -9.13
N ASP A 262 -11.52 -3.15 -9.55
CA ASP A 262 -11.18 -2.66 -10.89
C ASP A 262 -11.96 -1.40 -11.34
N LEU A 263 -12.40 -0.59 -10.38
CA LEU A 263 -13.08 0.69 -10.60
C LEU A 263 -12.12 1.88 -10.71
N ALA A 264 -10.89 1.73 -10.20
CA ALA A 264 -9.91 2.80 -10.21
C ALA A 264 -9.36 3.03 -11.64
N PRO A 265 -9.42 4.27 -12.17
CA PRO A 265 -8.83 4.56 -13.48
C PRO A 265 -7.31 4.34 -13.46
N PRO A 266 -6.70 3.96 -14.59
CA PRO A 266 -5.26 3.71 -14.66
C PRO A 266 -4.44 4.96 -14.29
N ALA A 267 -3.23 4.74 -13.79
CA ALA A 267 -2.27 5.81 -13.57
C ALA A 267 -2.07 6.59 -14.89
N ASN A 268 -2.02 7.92 -14.80
CA ASN A 268 -1.90 8.81 -15.95
C ASN A 268 -3.02 8.69 -17.01
N TRP A 269 -4.22 8.22 -16.64
CA TRP A 269 -5.35 8.09 -17.58
C TRP A 269 -5.61 9.34 -18.42
N LYS A 270 -5.36 10.55 -17.88
CA LYS A 270 -5.50 11.82 -18.61
C LYS A 270 -4.57 11.95 -19.82
N LYS A 271 -3.39 11.30 -19.79
CA LYS A 271 -2.37 11.33 -20.86
C LYS A 271 -2.54 10.21 -21.88
N ILE A 272 -3.07 9.05 -21.46
CA ILE A 272 -3.19 7.85 -22.32
C ILE A 272 -4.57 7.71 -22.98
N THR A 273 -5.56 8.51 -22.57
CA THR A 273 -6.93 8.42 -23.10
C THR A 273 -7.21 9.60 -24.03
N PHE A 274 -7.18 9.34 -25.34
CA PHE A 274 -7.51 10.35 -26.35
C PHE A 274 -8.99 10.33 -26.72
N ASP A 275 -9.64 9.17 -26.58
CA ASP A 275 -11.04 8.96 -26.88
C ASP A 275 -11.99 9.68 -25.89
N LYS A 276 -12.97 10.43 -26.43
CA LYS A 276 -13.90 11.27 -25.65
C LYS A 276 -14.79 10.45 -24.70
N PRO A 277 -15.56 9.43 -25.16
CA PRO A 277 -16.37 8.60 -24.29
C PRO A 277 -15.56 7.90 -23.19
N THR A 278 -14.42 7.28 -23.52
CA THR A 278 -13.56 6.63 -22.53
C THR A 278 -13.02 7.62 -21.50
N ARG A 279 -12.62 8.82 -21.93
CA ARG A 279 -12.14 9.89 -21.03
C ARG A 279 -13.24 10.36 -20.08
N SER A 280 -14.48 10.49 -20.56
CA SER A 280 -15.63 10.88 -19.74
C SER A 280 -15.93 9.82 -18.66
N ARG A 281 -15.93 8.53 -19.02
CA ARG A 281 -16.14 7.42 -18.08
C ARG A 281 -15.07 7.39 -16.98
N ARG A 282 -13.79 7.49 -17.37
CA ARG A 282 -12.66 7.51 -16.41
C ARG A 282 -12.70 8.75 -15.51
N ARG A 283 -13.14 9.90 -16.03
CA ARG A 283 -13.36 11.11 -15.23
C ARG A 283 -14.45 10.93 -14.18
N ARG A 284 -15.59 10.34 -14.56
CA ARG A 284 -16.70 10.05 -13.63
C ARG A 284 -16.26 9.07 -12.54
N ALA A 285 -15.54 7.99 -12.90
CA ALA A 285 -14.98 7.06 -11.93
C ALA A 285 -14.00 7.76 -10.98
N TRP A 286 -13.11 8.61 -11.50
CA TRP A 286 -12.18 9.38 -10.68
C TRP A 286 -12.91 10.29 -9.68
N TRP A 287 -13.92 11.04 -10.12
CA TRP A 287 -14.71 11.89 -9.22
C TRP A 287 -15.52 11.06 -8.21
N GLY A 288 -16.08 9.92 -8.63
CA GLY A 288 -16.79 9.01 -7.75
C GLY A 288 -15.92 8.52 -6.60
N VAL A 289 -14.72 8.02 -6.90
CA VAL A 289 -13.76 7.56 -5.87
C VAL A 289 -13.39 8.68 -4.90
N ASN A 290 -13.11 9.89 -5.40
CA ASN A 290 -12.80 11.03 -4.51
C ASN A 290 -14.01 11.47 -3.68
N ALA A 291 -15.22 11.50 -4.27
CA ALA A 291 -16.44 11.84 -3.55
C ALA A 291 -16.72 10.84 -2.42
N THR A 292 -16.53 9.54 -2.68
CA THR A 292 -16.65 8.49 -1.65
C THR A 292 -15.60 8.67 -0.55
N ALA A 293 -14.34 8.95 -0.90
CA ALA A 293 -13.27 9.17 0.08
C ALA A 293 -13.56 10.39 0.98
N VAL A 294 -13.98 11.51 0.39
CA VAL A 294 -14.36 12.72 1.13
C VAL A 294 -15.59 12.48 1.99
N SER A 295 -16.61 11.78 1.49
CA SER A 295 -17.83 11.48 2.25
C SER A 295 -17.53 10.59 3.46
N LEU A 296 -16.71 9.55 3.28
CA LEU A 296 -16.27 8.67 4.37
C LEU A 296 -15.49 9.46 5.43
N ALA A 297 -14.52 10.27 5.00
CA ALA A 297 -13.73 11.11 5.91
C ALA A 297 -14.60 12.12 6.65
N ALA A 298 -15.52 12.79 5.96
CA ALA A 298 -16.43 13.77 6.56
C ALA A 298 -17.38 13.14 7.58
N LEU A 299 -17.95 11.97 7.25
CA LEU A 299 -18.83 11.25 8.16
C LEU A 299 -18.08 10.78 9.41
N TRP A 300 -16.86 10.25 9.22
CA TRP A 300 -16.02 9.84 10.34
C TRP A 300 -15.63 11.04 11.21
N ALA A 301 -15.26 12.16 10.59
CA ALA A 301 -14.93 13.41 11.27
C ALA A 301 -16.12 13.97 12.06
N ALA A 302 -17.34 13.86 11.53
CA ALA A 302 -18.54 14.37 12.20
C ALA A 302 -18.73 13.72 13.58
N GLY A 303 -18.57 12.40 13.70
CA GLY A 303 -18.61 11.73 15.00
C GLY A 303 -17.34 11.96 15.84
N GLY A 304 -16.17 11.74 15.24
CA GLY A 304 -14.89 11.78 15.96
C GLY A 304 -14.49 13.19 16.42
N LEU A 305 -14.49 14.17 15.52
CA LEU A 305 -14.17 15.57 15.84
C LEU A 305 -15.38 16.36 16.35
N GLY A 306 -16.57 16.06 15.83
CA GLY A 306 -17.78 16.82 16.16
C GLY A 306 -18.40 16.44 17.51
N VAL A 307 -18.24 15.19 17.95
CA VAL A 307 -18.78 14.71 19.22
C VAL A 307 -17.68 14.29 20.18
N VAL A 308 -16.85 13.30 19.81
CA VAL A 308 -15.86 12.71 20.74
C VAL A 308 -14.81 13.73 21.19
N ALA A 309 -14.14 14.40 20.25
CA ALA A 309 -13.10 15.39 20.59
C ALA A 309 -13.62 16.60 21.37
N ARG A 310 -14.94 16.86 21.31
CA ARG A 310 -15.60 17.99 21.99
C ARG A 310 -16.19 17.62 23.36
N ALA A 311 -16.16 16.35 23.76
CA ALA A 311 -16.73 15.92 25.03
C ALA A 311 -15.95 16.46 26.26
N GLY A 312 -14.71 16.92 26.06
CA GLY A 312 -13.93 17.58 27.10
C GLY A 312 -13.10 16.61 27.94
N PRO A 313 -12.49 17.10 29.04
CA PRO A 313 -11.68 16.27 29.92
C PRO A 313 -12.54 15.27 30.71
N ALA A 314 -12.03 14.07 30.91
CA ALA A 314 -12.52 13.14 31.92
C ALA A 314 -12.51 13.76 33.33
N HIS A 315 -13.35 13.25 34.23
CA HIS A 315 -13.49 13.75 35.60
C HIS A 315 -13.16 12.69 36.66
N GLY A 316 -12.94 13.14 37.90
CA GLY A 316 -12.71 12.25 39.05
C GLY A 316 -11.42 11.44 38.94
N TRP A 317 -11.46 10.23 39.50
CA TRP A 317 -10.29 9.34 39.52
C TRP A 317 -9.82 8.93 38.11
N LEU A 318 -10.73 8.78 37.15
CA LEU A 318 -10.38 8.45 35.75
C LEU A 318 -9.49 9.53 35.12
N ALA A 319 -9.73 10.80 35.43
CA ALA A 319 -8.88 11.89 34.94
C ALA A 319 -7.43 11.73 35.44
N THR A 320 -7.25 11.35 36.70
CA THR A 320 -5.92 11.11 37.28
C THR A 320 -5.20 9.95 36.59
N VAL A 321 -5.92 8.85 36.33
CA VAL A 321 -5.36 7.70 35.59
C VAL A 321 -4.94 8.12 34.18
N TYR A 322 -5.82 8.79 33.44
CA TYR A 322 -5.54 9.21 32.06
C TYR A 322 -4.37 10.20 32.00
N ASN A 323 -4.28 11.13 32.94
CA ASN A 323 -3.13 12.03 33.05
C ASN A 323 -1.82 11.26 33.25
N GLY A 324 -1.80 10.26 34.13
CA GLY A 324 -0.62 9.42 34.35
C GLY A 324 -0.16 8.69 33.08
N ILE A 325 -1.10 8.17 32.29
CA ILE A 325 -0.80 7.52 31.01
C ILE A 325 -0.18 8.53 30.02
N TYR A 326 -0.77 9.71 29.87
CA TYR A 326 -0.26 10.73 28.94
C TYR A 326 1.07 11.35 29.39
N GLU A 327 1.32 11.45 30.69
CA GLU A 327 2.57 11.96 31.23
C GLU A 327 3.72 10.99 31.00
N PHE A 328 3.48 9.68 31.08
CA PHE A 328 4.47 8.67 30.72
C PHE A 328 4.91 8.77 29.24
N ALA A 329 3.99 9.11 28.33
CA ALA A 329 4.35 9.27 26.91
C ALA A 329 5.21 10.51 26.61
N GLY A 330 5.25 11.48 27.52
CA GLY A 330 6.04 12.70 27.39
C GLY A 330 7.45 12.61 27.99
N GLN A 331 7.77 11.51 28.67
CA GLN A 331 9.09 11.21 29.25
C GLN A 331 9.99 10.50 28.23
#